data_AF-X1TWV5-F1
#
_entry.id   AF-X1TWV5-F1
#
_cell.length_a   1.000
_cell.length_b   1.000
_cell.length_c   1.000
_cell.angle_alpha   90.00
_cell.angle_beta   90.00
_cell.angle_gamma   90.00
#
_symmetry.space_group_name_H-M   'P 1'
#
loop_
_entity.id
_entity.type
_entity.pdbx_description
1 polymer ?
#
loop_
_entity_poly.entity_id
_entity_poly.type
_entity_poly.pdbx_seq_one_letter_code
_entity_poly.pdbx_strand_id
1 'polypeptide(L)'
;MNYSIRALAIADTTEFGILRMIVDKPEKAYEALEKKGFTVSQTEVIVVEVGDKPGGLAGVMAILGKAGINVEYLYAFVAPKGSNALVVLKIEKLKDAVGLFQAQEVKILSSKDIGRL
;
A
#
# COMPACT_ATOMS: atom_id res chain seq x y z
N MET A 1 9.29 21.54 -0.72
CA MET A 1 8.50 20.34 -1.06
C MET A 1 7.21 20.42 -0.27
N ASN A 2 6.04 20.48 -0.91
CA ASN A 2 4.75 20.56 -0.19
C ASN A 2 3.82 19.40 -0.60
N TYR A 3 4.15 18.22 -0.10
CA TYR A 3 3.36 17.00 -0.15
C TYR A 3 3.36 16.35 1.24
N SER A 4 2.28 15.69 1.60
CA SER A 4 2.14 15.02 2.90
C SER A 4 2.38 13.53 2.75
N ILE A 5 3.16 12.97 3.68
CA ILE A 5 3.35 11.53 3.79
C ILE A 5 2.13 10.94 4.49
N ARG A 6 1.50 9.94 3.86
CA ARG A 6 0.31 9.24 4.35
C ARG A 6 0.66 7.90 4.99
N ALA A 7 1.68 7.24 4.45
CA ALA A 7 2.27 6.04 5.03
C ALA A 7 3.74 5.95 4.62
N LEU A 8 4.54 5.30 5.45
CA LEU A 8 5.93 5.00 5.14
C LEU A 8 6.33 3.65 5.74
N ALA A 9 7.26 2.97 5.08
CA ALA A 9 7.91 1.76 5.56
C ALA A 9 9.33 1.73 5.03
N ILE A 10 10.28 1.25 5.84
CA ILE A 10 11.65 1.01 5.40
C ILE A 10 11.83 -0.49 5.29
N ALA A 11 12.33 -0.94 4.14
CA ALA A 11 12.87 -2.29 3.99
C ALA A 11 14.39 -2.19 4.09
N ASP A 12 14.93 -2.63 5.23
CA ASP A 12 16.36 -2.65 5.47
C ASP A 12 17.00 -3.89 4.86
N THR A 13 18.10 -3.67 4.16
CA THR A 13 19.03 -4.74 3.75
C THR A 13 20.39 -4.48 4.42
N THR A 14 21.33 -5.40 4.28
CA THR A 14 22.68 -5.24 4.84
C THR A 14 23.45 -4.07 4.23
N GLU A 15 23.12 -3.66 3.00
CA GLU A 15 23.90 -2.68 2.23
C GLU A 15 23.19 -1.32 2.12
N PHE A 16 21.87 -1.31 2.03
CA PHE A 16 21.07 -0.08 1.92
C PHE A 16 19.63 -0.28 2.39
N GLY A 17 18.98 0.81 2.80
CA GLY A 17 17.56 0.84 3.12
C GLY A 17 16.73 1.31 1.93
N ILE A 18 15.55 0.70 1.74
CA ILE A 18 14.57 1.14 0.75
C ILE A 18 13.40 1.81 1.49
N LEU A 19 13.32 3.14 1.41
CA LEU A 19 12.18 3.89 1.92
C LEU A 19 11.01 3.80 0.93
N ARG A 20 9.95 3.09 1.32
CA ARG A 20 8.66 3.09 0.64
C ARG A 20 7.77 4.12 1.29
N MET A 21 7.10 4.92 0.47
CA MET A 21 6.24 5.98 0.96
C MET A 21 5.01 6.15 0.06
N ILE A 22 3.89 6.42 0.71
CA ILE A 22 2.64 6.82 0.08
C ILE A 22 2.46 8.30 0.40
N VAL A 23 2.26 9.12 -0.62
CA VAL A 23 2.08 10.57 -0.50
C VAL A 23 0.82 11.01 -1.23
N ASP A 24 0.31 12.18 -0.88
CA ASP A 24 -0.84 12.76 -1.58
C ASP A 24 -0.55 13.26 -3.01
N LYS A 25 0.72 13.52 -3.33
CA LYS A 25 1.15 14.03 -4.65
C LYS A 25 2.36 13.21 -5.16
N PRO A 26 2.16 11.96 -5.61
CA PRO A 26 3.23 11.03 -5.95
C PRO A 26 4.13 11.51 -7.11
N GLU A 27 3.55 12.13 -8.13
CA GLU A 27 4.30 12.71 -9.27
C GLU A 27 5.23 13.84 -8.80
N LYS A 28 4.71 14.79 -8.02
CA LYS A 28 5.51 15.91 -7.49
C LYS A 28 6.59 15.45 -6.52
N ALA A 29 6.33 14.41 -5.74
CA ALA A 29 7.33 13.83 -4.85
C ALA A 29 8.44 13.13 -5.65
N TYR A 30 8.07 12.34 -6.66
CA TYR A 30 9.01 11.68 -7.56
C TYR A 30 9.95 12.69 -8.22
N GLU A 31 9.41 13.71 -8.91
CA GLU A 31 10.22 14.74 -9.57
C GLU A 31 11.15 15.48 -8.60
N ALA A 32 10.65 15.79 -7.40
CA ALA A 32 11.43 16.55 -6.43
C ALA A 32 12.57 15.72 -5.81
N LEU A 33 12.39 14.40 -5.68
CA LEU A 33 13.43 13.48 -5.23
C LEU A 33 14.46 13.21 -6.34
N GLU A 34 13.98 12.98 -7.57
CA GLU A 34 14.84 12.78 -8.75
C GLU A 34 15.74 14.01 -9.00
N LYS A 35 15.17 15.22 -8.96
CA LYS A 35 15.95 16.49 -9.09
C LYS A 35 17.03 16.68 -8.02
N LYS A 36 16.91 16.00 -6.88
CA LYS A 36 17.90 16.02 -5.79
C LYS A 36 18.92 14.88 -5.89
N GLY A 37 18.86 14.05 -6.92
CA GLY A 37 19.79 12.96 -7.15
C GLY A 37 19.46 11.68 -6.37
N PHE A 38 18.26 11.54 -5.82
CA PHE A 38 17.83 10.28 -5.21
C PHE A 38 17.43 9.28 -6.29
N THR A 39 17.85 8.01 -6.14
CA THR A 39 17.28 6.90 -6.89
C THR A 39 15.86 6.65 -6.39
N VAL A 40 14.86 6.97 -7.21
CA VAL A 40 13.44 6.87 -6.85
C VAL A 40 12.67 6.11 -7.93
N SER A 41 11.67 5.34 -7.53
CA SER A 41 10.77 4.62 -8.44
C SER A 41 9.33 4.79 -7.98
N GLN A 42 8.38 4.81 -8.92
CA GLN A 42 6.95 4.71 -8.61
C GLN A 42 6.49 3.26 -8.76
N THR A 43 5.68 2.80 -7.80
CA THR A 43 5.18 1.42 -7.77
C THR A 43 3.69 1.43 -7.50
N GLU A 44 2.92 0.73 -8.35
CA GLU A 44 1.50 0.51 -8.11
C GLU A 44 1.28 -0.52 -7.00
N VAL A 45 0.35 -0.19 -6.09
CA VAL A 45 -0.03 -1.00 -4.92
C VAL A 45 -1.53 -0.91 -4.71
N ILE A 46 -2.09 -1.89 -4.00
CA ILE A 46 -3.48 -1.85 -3.54
C ILE A 46 -3.48 -1.51 -2.05
N VAL A 47 -4.37 -0.64 -1.61
CA VAL A 47 -4.62 -0.42 -0.18
C VAL A 47 -5.99 -0.99 0.18
N VAL A 48 -6.02 -1.92 1.11
CA VAL A 48 -7.26 -2.54 1.61
C VAL A 48 -7.48 -2.18 3.07
N GLU A 49 -8.74 -2.07 3.46
CA GLU A 49 -9.14 -1.96 4.86
C GLU A 49 -9.40 -3.34 5.43
N VAL A 50 -8.76 -3.66 6.56
CA VAL A 50 -8.95 -4.90 7.30
C VAL A 50 -9.40 -4.61 8.72
N GLY A 51 -10.23 -5.48 9.29
CA GLY A 51 -10.67 -5.33 10.67
C GLY A 51 -9.49 -5.37 11.64
N ASP A 52 -9.42 -4.42 12.59
CA ASP A 52 -8.37 -4.39 13.63
C ASP A 52 -8.70 -5.40 14.74
N LYS A 53 -8.59 -6.68 14.41
CA LYS A 53 -8.80 -7.82 15.30
C LYS A 53 -7.91 -8.99 14.85
N PRO A 54 -7.62 -9.94 15.74
CA PRO A 54 -6.92 -11.16 15.36
C PRO A 54 -7.53 -11.82 14.13
N GLY A 55 -6.69 -12.11 13.13
CA GLY A 55 -7.12 -12.71 11.86
C GLY A 55 -7.73 -11.74 10.83
N GLY A 56 -7.80 -10.42 11.10
CA GLY A 56 -8.35 -9.44 10.15
C GLY A 56 -7.69 -9.47 8.78
N LEU A 57 -6.36 -9.61 8.73
CA LEU A 57 -5.59 -9.77 7.49
C LEU A 57 -5.75 -11.16 6.84
N ALA A 58 -6.06 -12.19 7.63
CA ALA A 58 -6.09 -13.58 7.15
C ALA A 58 -7.16 -13.79 6.07
N GLY A 59 -8.30 -13.10 6.16
CA GLY A 59 -9.35 -13.15 5.14
C GLY A 59 -8.85 -12.66 3.77
N VAL A 60 -8.17 -11.51 3.74
CA VAL A 60 -7.59 -10.95 2.51
C VAL A 60 -6.52 -11.88 1.93
N MET A 61 -5.64 -12.41 2.78
CA MET A 61 -4.58 -13.34 2.35
C MET A 61 -5.15 -14.66 1.83
N ALA A 62 -6.24 -15.17 2.41
CA ALA A 62 -6.90 -16.39 1.95
C ALA A 62 -7.52 -16.23 0.55
N ILE A 63 -8.08 -15.05 0.22
CA ILE A 63 -8.60 -14.75 -1.12
C ILE A 63 -7.47 -14.84 -2.15
N LEU A 64 -6.34 -14.17 -1.89
CA LEU A 64 -5.17 -14.19 -2.78
C LEU A 64 -4.57 -15.60 -2.90
N GLY A 65 -4.43 -16.30 -1.78
CA GLY A 65 -3.88 -17.66 -1.74
C GLY A 65 -4.71 -18.66 -2.56
N LYS A 66 -6.05 -18.61 -2.47
CA LYS A 66 -6.94 -19.45 -3.29
C LYS A 66 -6.81 -19.18 -4.79
N ALA A 67 -6.49 -17.95 -5.17
CA ALA A 67 -6.27 -17.56 -6.55
C ALA A 67 -4.83 -17.79 -7.04
N GLY A 68 -3.92 -18.27 -6.17
CA GLY A 68 -2.51 -18.43 -6.50
C GLY A 68 -1.82 -17.10 -6.82
N ILE A 69 -2.25 -16.00 -6.19
CA ILE A 69 -1.68 -14.67 -6.41
C ILE A 69 -0.69 -14.36 -5.28
N ASN A 70 0.55 -14.07 -5.65
CA ASN A 70 1.62 -13.76 -4.70
C ASN A 70 1.59 -12.30 -4.25
N VAL A 71 1.90 -12.08 -2.97
CA VAL A 71 2.16 -10.77 -2.38
C VAL A 71 3.68 -10.60 -2.28
N GLU A 72 4.23 -9.58 -2.93
CA GLU A 72 5.68 -9.30 -2.92
C GLU A 72 6.11 -8.67 -1.60
N TYR A 73 5.35 -7.69 -1.13
CA TYR A 73 5.52 -7.08 0.18
C TYR A 73 4.20 -6.46 0.65
N LEU A 74 4.10 -6.29 1.96
CA LEU A 74 3.01 -5.57 2.58
C LEU A 74 3.50 -4.74 3.76
N TYR A 75 2.72 -3.72 4.11
CA TYR A 75 2.87 -2.99 5.36
C TYR A 75 1.53 -2.43 5.78
N ALA A 76 1.32 -2.31 7.09
CA ALA A 76 0.06 -1.87 7.67
C ALA A 76 0.24 -0.58 8.46
N PHE A 77 -0.80 0.24 8.49
CA PHE A 77 -0.87 1.43 9.31
C PHE A 77 -2.31 1.68 9.76
N VAL A 78 -2.47 2.35 10.90
CA VAL A 78 -3.80 2.64 11.47
C VAL A 78 -4.40 3.86 10.78
N ALA A 79 -5.67 3.78 10.41
CA ALA A 79 -6.38 4.93 9.86
C ALA A 79 -6.59 6.00 10.96
N PRO A 80 -6.37 7.30 10.71
CA PRO A 80 -6.49 8.35 11.73
C PRO A 80 -7.88 8.48 12.38
N LYS A 81 -8.93 7.95 11.75
CA LYS A 81 -10.34 8.11 12.17
C LYS A 81 -11.14 6.81 12.19
N GLY A 82 -10.47 5.65 12.23
CA GLY A 82 -11.14 4.35 12.19
C GLY A 82 -10.54 3.33 13.14
N SER A 83 -11.33 2.32 13.48
CA SER A 83 -10.89 1.14 14.24
C SER A 83 -10.40 0.02 13.34
N ASN A 84 -10.04 0.31 12.09
CA ASN A 84 -9.62 -0.67 11.10
C ASN A 84 -8.19 -0.35 10.65
N ALA A 85 -7.42 -1.39 10.36
CA ALA A 85 -6.08 -1.25 9.82
C ALA A 85 -6.15 -1.09 8.31
N LEU A 86 -5.28 -0.23 7.77
CA LEU A 86 -5.06 -0.11 6.33
C LEU A 86 -3.81 -0.90 5.98
N VAL A 87 -3.91 -1.76 4.97
CA VAL A 87 -2.82 -2.62 4.52
C VAL A 87 -2.49 -2.29 3.09
N VAL A 88 -1.26 -1.87 2.86
CA VAL A 88 -0.70 -1.69 1.52
C VAL A 88 -0.15 -3.02 1.05
N LEU A 89 -0.55 -3.45 -0.14
CA LEU A 89 -0.18 -4.69 -0.77
C LEU A 89 0.48 -4.40 -2.12
N LYS A 90 1.73 -4.81 -2.29
CA LYS A 90 2.31 -4.99 -3.62
C LYS A 90 2.06 -6.42 -4.07
N ILE A 91 1.37 -6.55 -5.19
CA ILE A 91 0.87 -7.83 -5.70
C ILE A 91 1.30 -7.97 -7.17
N GLU A 92 1.69 -9.19 -7.55
CA GLU A 92 2.12 -9.54 -8.90
C GLU A 92 1.02 -9.27 -9.95
N LYS A 93 -0.19 -9.78 -9.71
CA LYS A 93 -1.36 -9.67 -10.61
C LYS A 93 -2.38 -8.65 -10.09
N LEU A 94 -2.01 -7.38 -10.13
CA LEU A 94 -2.78 -6.30 -9.51
C LEU A 94 -4.23 -6.23 -10.00
N LYS A 95 -4.48 -6.31 -11.31
CA LYS A 95 -5.83 -6.25 -11.89
C LYS A 95 -6.72 -7.40 -11.43
N ASP A 96 -6.18 -8.61 -11.43
CA ASP A 96 -6.90 -9.81 -11.00
C ASP A 96 -7.24 -9.72 -9.50
N ALA A 97 -6.28 -9.26 -8.68
CA ALA A 97 -6.49 -9.06 -7.25
C ALA A 97 -7.56 -8.01 -6.95
N VAL A 98 -7.59 -6.89 -7.70
CA VAL A 98 -8.66 -5.88 -7.56
C VAL A 98 -10.03 -6.51 -7.87
N GLY A 99 -10.16 -7.26 -8.96
CA GLY A 99 -11.42 -7.93 -9.31
C GLY A 99 -11.88 -8.93 -8.26
N LEU A 100 -10.95 -9.72 -7.71
CA LEU A 100 -11.25 -10.66 -6.63
C LEU A 100 -11.68 -9.97 -5.34
N PHE A 101 -10.98 -8.91 -4.94
CA PHE A 101 -11.34 -8.12 -3.76
C PHE A 101 -12.71 -7.47 -3.91
N GLN A 102 -13.02 -6.90 -5.08
CA GLN A 102 -14.35 -6.34 -5.36
C GLN A 102 -15.44 -7.42 -5.29
N ALA A 103 -15.21 -8.60 -5.87
CA ALA A 103 -16.17 -9.70 -5.85
C ALA A 103 -16.39 -10.30 -4.45
N GLN A 104 -15.43 -10.16 -3.54
CA GLN A 104 -15.48 -10.61 -2.16
C GLN A 104 -15.78 -9.47 -1.17
N GLU A 105 -16.20 -8.30 -1.68
CA GLU A 105 -16.56 -7.12 -0.90
C GLU A 105 -15.45 -6.62 0.05
N VAL A 106 -14.18 -6.88 -0.30
CA VAL A 106 -13.02 -6.32 0.39
C VAL A 106 -12.94 -4.84 0.04
N LYS A 107 -12.95 -3.97 1.06
CA LYS A 107 -12.90 -2.53 0.89
C LYS A 107 -11.50 -2.09 0.43
N ILE A 108 -11.41 -1.62 -0.81
CA ILE A 108 -10.22 -1.04 -1.41
C ILE A 108 -10.30 0.49 -1.31
N LEU A 109 -9.22 1.15 -0.91
CA LEU A 109 -9.13 2.62 -0.88
C LEU A 109 -8.64 3.15 -2.22
N SER A 110 -9.30 4.21 -2.70
CA SER A 110 -8.83 4.94 -3.87
C SER A 110 -7.66 5.87 -3.52
N SER A 111 -6.87 6.29 -4.51
CA SER A 111 -5.82 7.29 -4.32
C SER A 111 -6.36 8.59 -3.70
N LYS A 112 -7.63 8.93 -3.96
CA LYS A 112 -8.31 10.10 -3.39
C LYS A 112 -8.62 9.91 -1.90
N ASP A 113 -8.98 8.71 -1.47
CA ASP A 113 -9.20 8.40 -0.05
C ASP A 113 -7.88 8.48 0.71
N ILE A 114 -6.83 7.87 0.16
CA ILE A 114 -5.48 7.89 0.72
C ILE A 114 -4.92 9.31 0.81
N GLY A 115 -5.11 10.14 -0.22
CA GLY A 115 -4.66 11.53 -0.23
C GLY A 115 -5.32 12.42 0.83
N ARG A 116 -6.42 11.97 1.46
CA ARG A 116 -7.18 12.71 2.47
C ARG A 116 -6.95 12.23 3.91
N LEU A 117 -6.24 11.11 4.11
CA LEU A 117 -5.84 10.61 5.43
C LEU A 117 -4.91 11.61 6.11
#